data_AF-A0AAV8E7L3-F1
#
_entry.id   AF-A0AAV8E7L3-F1
#
_cell.length_a   1.000
_cell.length_b   1.000
_cell.length_c   1.000
_cell.angle_alpha   90.00
_cell.angle_beta   90.00
_cell.angle_gamma   90.00
#
_symmetry.space_group_name_H-M   'P 1'
#
loop_
_entity.id
_entity.type
_entity.pdbx_description
1 polymer ?
#
loop_
_entity_poly.entity_id
_entity_poly.type
_entity_poly.pdbx_seq_one_letter_code
_entity_poly.pdbx_strand_id
1 'polypeptide(L)'
;MASQPGPFTNWPWHRLGNFKYALLAPFVAHSVHKFVTSNEEERDFFNFSILPILLLRLLYSQLWISISRYQTARSKRRIVTKSLDFDQVDRERNW
;
A
#
# COMPACT_ATOMS: atom_id res chain seq x y z
N MET A 1 3.59 -12.39 -21.12
CA MET A 1 3.42 -12.11 -19.67
C MET A 1 1.96 -12.27 -19.31
N ALA A 2 1.64 -12.88 -18.17
CA ALA A 2 0.28 -13.33 -17.85
C ALA A 2 -0.74 -12.18 -17.95
N SER A 3 -1.71 -12.33 -18.84
CA SER A 3 -2.74 -11.33 -19.14
C SER A 3 -3.85 -11.29 -18.09
N GLN A 4 -3.90 -12.27 -17.18
CA GLN A 4 -4.94 -12.46 -16.19
C GLN A 4 -4.30 -12.63 -14.80
N PRO A 5 -4.56 -11.72 -13.84
CA PRO A 5 -4.15 -11.92 -12.46
C PRO A 5 -4.93 -13.08 -11.82
N GLY A 6 -4.27 -13.85 -10.97
CA GLY A 6 -4.91 -14.94 -10.23
C GLY A 6 -5.91 -14.46 -9.18
N PRO A 7 -6.74 -15.35 -8.61
CA PRO A 7 -7.60 -15.01 -7.48
C PRO A 7 -6.76 -14.42 -6.33
N PHE A 8 -7.31 -13.43 -5.62
CA PHE A 8 -6.64 -12.66 -4.54
C PHE A 8 -5.48 -11.74 -4.96
N THR A 9 -5.18 -11.61 -6.25
CA THR A 9 -4.19 -10.62 -6.71
C THR A 9 -4.69 -9.19 -6.49
N ASN A 10 -5.99 -8.96 -6.74
CA ASN A 10 -6.60 -7.65 -6.60
C ASN A 10 -7.09 -7.43 -5.17
N TRP A 11 -6.67 -6.32 -4.57
CA TRP A 11 -7.18 -5.89 -3.28
C TRP A 11 -8.69 -5.58 -3.36
N PRO A 12 -9.51 -5.85 -2.33
CA PRO A 12 -10.96 -5.60 -2.38
C PRO A 12 -11.32 -4.16 -2.72
N TRP A 13 -10.46 -3.21 -2.33
CA TRP A 13 -10.64 -1.78 -2.55
C TRP A 13 -10.04 -1.29 -3.87
N HIS A 14 -9.48 -2.19 -4.69
CA HIS A 14 -8.85 -1.84 -5.96
C HIS A 14 -9.86 -1.20 -6.94
N ARG A 15 -11.12 -1.68 -6.96
CA ARG A 15 -12.19 -1.13 -7.81
C ARG A 15 -12.56 0.32 -7.47
N LEU A 16 -12.31 0.77 -6.24
CA LEU A 16 -12.58 2.14 -5.81
C LEU A 16 -11.52 3.13 -6.30
N GLY A 17 -10.36 2.67 -6.78
CA GLY A 17 -9.30 3.55 -7.29
C GLY A 17 -8.92 4.64 -6.28
N ASN A 18 -8.98 5.90 -6.70
CA ASN A 18 -8.66 7.05 -5.84
C ASN A 18 -9.79 7.43 -4.85
N PHE A 19 -11.02 6.95 -5.06
CA PHE A 19 -12.14 7.26 -4.15
C PHE A 19 -11.96 6.67 -2.75
N LYS A 20 -11.09 5.66 -2.58
CA LYS A 20 -10.74 5.12 -1.26
C LYS A 20 -10.21 6.19 -0.31
N TYR A 21 -9.55 7.23 -0.84
CA TYR A 21 -9.06 8.35 -0.03
C TYR A 21 -10.18 9.28 0.46
N ALA A 22 -11.27 9.41 -0.29
CA ALA A 22 -12.44 10.18 0.14
C ALA A 22 -13.13 9.52 1.35
N LEU A 23 -13.03 8.19 1.48
CA LEU A 23 -13.51 7.46 2.67
C LEU A 23 -12.48 7.48 3.80
N LEU A 24 -11.20 7.30 3.47
CA LEU A 24 -10.13 7.21 4.46
C LEU A 24 -9.86 8.56 5.15
N ALA A 25 -9.88 9.67 4.41
CA ALA A 25 -9.50 10.97 4.96
C ALA A 25 -10.43 11.45 6.10
N PRO A 26 -11.77 11.41 5.97
CA PRO A 26 -12.67 11.74 7.07
C PRO A 26 -12.51 10.80 8.27
N PHE A 27 -12.32 9.50 8.02
CA PHE A 27 -12.09 8.51 9.07
C PHE A 27 -10.81 8.82 9.88
N VAL A 28 -9.71 9.11 9.18
CA VAL A 28 -8.44 9.49 9.81
C VAL A 28 -8.58 10.79 10.59
N ALA A 29 -9.21 11.81 10.00
CA ALA A 29 -9.42 13.09 10.65
C ALA A 29 -10.24 12.92 11.95
N HIS A 30 -11.31 12.13 11.90
CA HIS A 30 -12.13 11.81 13.07
C HIS A 30 -11.34 11.02 14.12
N SER A 31 -10.58 10.00 13.71
CA SER A 31 -9.76 9.17 14.61
C SER A 31 -8.71 10.01 15.35
N VAL A 32 -8.00 10.89 14.63
CA VAL A 32 -7.02 11.82 15.21
C VAL A 32 -7.68 12.83 16.13
N HIS A 33 -8.80 13.44 15.70
CA HIS A 33 -9.53 14.41 16.52
C HIS A 33 -10.02 13.79 17.83
N LYS A 34 -10.59 12.58 17.77
CA LYS A 34 -11.02 11.83 18.95
C LYS A 34 -9.82 11.52 19.84
N PHE A 35 -8.71 11.03 19.29
CA PHE A 35 -7.51 10.72 20.09
C PHE A 35 -6.94 11.95 20.82
N VAL A 36 -6.93 13.12 20.18
CA VAL A 36 -6.41 14.37 20.78
C VAL A 36 -7.37 14.95 21.82
N THR A 37 -8.69 14.89 21.57
CA THR A 37 -9.70 15.57 22.40
C THR A 37 -10.24 14.68 23.53
N SER A 38 -10.13 13.36 23.40
CA SER A 38 -10.65 12.41 24.40
C SER A 38 -9.76 12.26 25.64
N ASN A 39 -10.39 12.11 26.79
CA ASN A 39 -9.76 11.74 28.07
C ASN A 39 -9.16 10.33 28.00
N GLU A 40 -8.17 10.04 28.86
CA GLU A 40 -7.39 8.78 28.81
C GLU A 40 -8.26 7.51 28.88
N GLU A 41 -9.38 7.55 29.59
CA GLU A 41 -10.30 6.40 29.75
C GLU A 41 -11.14 6.11 28.50
N GLU A 42 -11.36 7.09 27.61
CA GLU A 42 -12.18 6.95 26.39
C GLU A 42 -11.34 6.85 25.11
N ARG A 43 -10.01 6.80 25.25
CA ARG A 43 -9.10 6.70 24.10
C ARG A 43 -9.25 5.35 23.40
N ASP A 44 -9.84 5.41 22.23
CA ASP A 44 -9.97 4.26 21.35
C ASP A 44 -8.64 4.00 20.61
N PHE A 45 -7.75 3.27 21.28
CA PHE A 45 -6.45 2.87 20.74
C PHE A 45 -6.56 2.04 19.47
N PHE A 46 -7.64 1.26 19.32
CA PHE A 46 -7.85 0.44 18.14
C PHE A 46 -8.08 1.33 16.91
N ASN A 47 -9.00 2.29 17.00
CA ASN A 47 -9.27 3.22 15.90
C ASN A 47 -8.06 4.08 15.53
N PHE A 48 -7.26 4.51 16.52
CA PHE A 48 -6.04 5.25 16.26
C PHE A 48 -4.97 4.39 15.56
N SER A 49 -4.82 3.13 15.98
CA SER A 49 -3.81 2.20 15.46
C SER A 49 -4.03 1.79 14.00
N ILE A 50 -5.25 1.95 13.46
CA ILE A 50 -5.55 1.65 12.05
C ILE A 50 -4.69 2.50 11.10
N LEU A 51 -4.47 3.78 11.40
CA LEU A 51 -3.63 4.66 10.58
C LEU A 51 -2.18 4.17 10.47
N PRO A 52 -1.41 4.00 11.57
CA PRO A 52 -0.03 3.56 11.49
C PRO A 52 0.09 2.15 10.88
N ILE A 53 -0.88 1.25 11.08
CA ILE A 53 -0.89 -0.06 10.43
C ILE A 53 -0.99 0.08 8.91
N LEU A 54 -1.87 0.96 8.40
CA LEU A 54 -1.99 1.22 6.96
C LEU A 54 -0.69 1.82 6.39
N LEU A 55 -0.05 2.74 7.11
CA LEU A 55 1.23 3.32 6.70
C LEU A 55 2.37 2.30 6.70
N LEU A 56 2.47 1.47 7.74
CA LEU A 56 3.44 0.37 7.82
C LEU A 56 3.27 -0.61 6.66
N ARG A 57 2.03 -0.91 6.28
CA ARG A 57 1.74 -1.76 5.12
C ARG A 57 2.25 -1.13 3.82
N LEU A 58 2.04 0.17 3.62
CA LEU A 58 2.54 0.89 2.43
C LEU A 58 4.08 0.93 2.40
N LEU A 59 4.72 1.15 3.56
CA LEU A 59 6.18 1.12 3.68
C LEU A 59 6.73 -0.28 3.38
N TYR A 60 6.14 -1.31 3.98
CA TYR A 60 6.55 -2.69 3.78
C TYR A 60 6.45 -3.11 2.32
N SER A 61 5.35 -2.78 1.63
CA SER A 61 5.20 -3.08 0.20
C SER A 61 6.23 -2.31 -0.62
N GLN A 62 6.41 -1.00 -0.39
CA GLN A 62 7.40 -0.20 -1.12
C GLN A 62 8.84 -0.70 -0.90
N LEU A 63 9.19 -1.12 0.31
CA LEU A 63 10.49 -1.71 0.64
C LEU A 63 10.72 -3.01 -0.14
N TRP A 64 9.74 -3.92 -0.14
CA TRP A 64 9.86 -5.17 -0.88
C TRP A 64 10.04 -4.98 -2.37
N ILE A 65 9.26 -4.06 -2.97
CA ILE A 65 9.40 -3.76 -4.39
C ILE A 65 10.77 -3.10 -4.66
N SER A 66 11.29 -2.30 -3.73
CA SER A 66 12.63 -1.70 -3.87
C SER A 66 13.75 -2.75 -3.79
N ILE A 67 13.65 -3.69 -2.84
CA ILE A 67 14.62 -4.79 -2.66
C ILE A 67 14.61 -5.72 -3.88
N SER A 68 13.42 -6.13 -4.35
CA SER A 68 13.31 -7.02 -5.52
C SER A 68 13.89 -6.37 -6.77
N ARG A 69 13.61 -5.08 -7.00
CA ARG A 69 14.16 -4.33 -8.13
C ARG A 69 15.67 -4.11 -8.01
N TYR A 70 16.17 -3.83 -6.81
CA TYR A 70 17.60 -3.69 -6.59
C TYR A 70 18.36 -4.98 -6.96
N GLN A 71 17.82 -6.14 -6.55
CA GLN A 71 18.38 -7.44 -6.90
C GLN A 71 18.36 -7.69 -8.43
N THR A 72 17.23 -7.41 -9.10
CA THR A 72 17.12 -7.54 -10.56
C THR A 72 18.05 -6.58 -11.31
N ALA A 73 18.21 -5.35 -10.81
CA ALA A 73 19.08 -4.36 -11.43
C ALA A 73 20.58 -4.75 -11.36
N ARG A 74 21.02 -5.33 -10.24
CA ARG A 74 22.44 -5.69 -10.01
C ARG A 74 22.80 -7.12 -10.46
N SER A 75 21.82 -7.95 -10.79
CA SER A 75 22.06 -9.35 -11.16
C SER A 75 22.88 -9.48 -12.46
N LYS A 76 23.98 -10.26 -12.39
CA LYS A 76 24.79 -10.65 -13.56
C LYS A 76 24.06 -11.60 -14.53
N ARG A 77 22.92 -12.18 -14.12
CA ARG A 77 22.11 -13.13 -14.91
C ARG A 77 20.93 -12.45 -15.60
N ARG A 78 21.13 -11.24 -16.12
CA ARG A 78 20.06 -10.51 -16.81
C ARG A 78 19.87 -11.09 -18.21
N ILE A 79 18.73 -11.74 -18.45
CA ILE A 79 18.40 -12.37 -19.74
C ILE A 79 18.01 -11.32 -20.80
N VAL A 80 17.41 -10.21 -20.35
CA VAL A 80 16.91 -9.13 -21.22
C VAL A 80 17.41 -7.78 -20.71
N THR A 81 18.05 -6.97 -21.55
CA THR A 81 18.61 -5.65 -21.20
C THR A 81 17.59 -4.51 -21.21
N LYS A 82 16.31 -4.78 -21.52
CA LYS A 82 15.22 -3.79 -21.53
C LYS A 82 14.98 -3.24 -20.11
N SER A 83 14.73 -1.93 -20.02
CA SER A 83 14.20 -1.30 -18.81
C SER A 83 12.80 -1.82 -18.48
N LEU A 84 12.42 -1.77 -17.21
CA LEU A 84 11.06 -2.08 -16.77
C LEU A 84 10.11 -0.99 -17.27
N ASP A 85 9.01 -1.35 -17.92
CA ASP A 85 7.98 -0.39 -18.33
C ASP A 85 7.18 0.10 -17.11
N PHE A 86 6.76 1.37 -17.10
CA PHE A 86 6.01 1.95 -15.96
C PHE A 86 4.69 1.20 -15.69
N ASP A 87 4.03 0.71 -16.74
CA ASP A 87 2.82 -0.11 -16.61
C ASP A 87 3.05 -1.40 -15.81
N GLN A 88 4.27 -1.95 -15.87
CA GLN A 88 4.62 -3.11 -15.06
C GLN A 88 4.78 -2.74 -13.59
N VAL A 89 5.37 -1.57 -13.30
CA VAL A 89 5.48 -1.06 -11.92
C VAL A 89 4.10 -0.86 -11.30
N ASP A 90 3.15 -0.30 -12.05
CA ASP A 90 1.80 -0.07 -11.57
C ASP A 90 0.99 -1.36 -11.39
N ARG A 91 1.24 -2.40 -12.21
CA ARG A 91 0.65 -3.74 -12.03
C ARG A 91 1.16 -4.48 -10.81
N GLU A 92 2.43 -4.29 -10.47
CA GLU A 92 3.04 -4.89 -9.27
C GLU A 92 2.62 -4.14 -7.99
N ARG A 93 2.06 -2.95 -8.16
CA ARG A 93 1.61 -2.07 -7.09
C ARG A 93 0.11 -2.28 -6.83
N ASN A 94 -0.23 -3.43 -6.24
CA ASN A 94 -1.59 -3.77 -5.83
C ASN A 94 -1.88 -3.27 -4.39
N TRP A 95 -2.29 -2.02 -4.28
CA TRP A 95 -2.75 -1.38 -3.03
C TRP A 95 -4.10 -0.69 -3.24
#